data_AF-A0A672UH27-F1
#
_entry.id   AF-A0A672UH27-F1
#
_cell.length_a   1.000
_cell.length_b   1.000
_cell.length_c   1.000
_cell.angle_alpha   90.00
_cell.angle_beta   90.00
_cell.angle_gamma   90.00
#
_symmetry.space_group_name_H-M   'P 1'
#
loop_
_entity.id
_entity.type
_entity.pdbx_description
1 polymer ?
#
loop_
_entity_poly.entity_id
_entity_poly.type
_entity_poly.pdbx_seq_one_letter_code
_entity_poly.pdbx_strand_id
1 'polypeptide(L)'
;LITFFNPTCNGPLGWLCVGITALFGVTVLCTAKRSPVGKENILVWSLLPVLLGLLCVAMLGTGVGLVVFCTSCLVSSMYLSSTVLLPVGDKAVLITGSDTGIGHALAKYLDSLGFVVFAGVLNKDGPGAKELRRACSQRLSLLQLDVTNAKQVKEAFLKVSEKVQNTGLWGVVNNAGILGFPADGELLPVSTYRMCMEVNFFGAVEVSKTFLSLLRKSRGRLVNMSSMAGGIPLPRYAAYGASKAALAMFSGVMRQELSKWGIKVAAIHPSGFRTGIQGTSDMWDKQEKELIENLPEDTRHAYGDEYLLGLKSYLLHMPAYCDANLSPVLNAVLHALLAKRPHGLYTPGKGAYLPLCIFCCFPLWFYDFFISKMMSSQPVPRALRTSEAETLA
;
A
#
# COMPACT_ATOMS: atom_id res chain seq x y z
N LEU A 1 49.81 36.40 -11.90
CA LEU A 1 48.62 35.81 -12.54
C LEU A 1 48.46 34.42 -11.94
N ILE A 2 47.53 34.06 -11.05
CA ILE A 2 46.22 34.60 -10.67
C ILE A 2 46.12 34.43 -9.14
N THR A 3 45.99 35.54 -8.43
CA THR A 3 45.46 35.63 -7.07
C THR A 3 43.98 35.30 -7.06
N PHE A 4 43.48 34.59 -6.04
CA PHE A 4 42.22 34.81 -5.31
C PHE A 4 41.70 33.50 -4.71
N PHE A 5 41.99 33.26 -3.43
CA PHE A 5 41.05 32.60 -2.52
C PHE A 5 41.34 33.12 -1.10
N ASN A 6 40.60 34.16 -0.73
CA ASN A 6 40.43 34.58 0.65
C ASN A 6 38.92 34.51 0.93
N PRO A 7 38.42 33.55 1.72
CA PRO A 7 36.99 33.45 2.00
C PRO A 7 36.65 34.31 3.22
N THR A 8 36.54 35.62 3.03
CA THR A 8 35.94 36.48 4.07
C THR A 8 34.42 36.40 3.95
N CYS A 9 33.79 35.62 4.83
CA CYS A 9 32.34 35.57 5.08
C CYS A 9 31.78 36.88 5.69
N ASN A 10 32.15 38.05 5.18
CA ASN A 10 31.69 39.35 5.69
C ASN A 10 30.85 40.15 4.68
N GLY A 11 30.55 39.59 3.51
CA GLY A 11 29.67 40.23 2.53
C GLY A 11 28.18 40.13 2.91
N PRO A 12 27.32 41.05 2.46
CA PRO A 12 25.87 41.03 2.71
C PRO A 12 25.18 39.73 2.28
N LEU A 13 25.76 39.01 1.31
CA LEU A 13 25.30 37.70 0.86
C LEU A 13 25.49 36.60 1.93
N GLY A 14 26.54 36.69 2.75
CA GLY A 14 26.81 35.74 3.84
C GLY A 14 25.80 35.89 4.99
N TRP A 15 25.47 37.13 5.36
CA TRP A 15 24.43 37.43 6.36
C TRP A 15 23.03 37.02 5.89
N LEU A 16 22.73 37.18 4.60
CA LEU A 16 21.47 36.70 4.03
C LEU A 16 21.35 35.16 4.13
N CYS A 17 22.45 34.44 3.86
CA CYS A 17 22.47 32.98 4.00
C CYS A 17 22.25 32.54 5.45
N VAL A 18 22.93 33.16 6.43
CA VAL A 18 22.74 32.86 7.86
C VAL A 18 21.30 33.14 8.30
N GLY A 19 20.71 34.25 7.83
CA GLY A 19 19.32 34.61 8.12
C GLY A 19 18.31 33.59 7.58
N ILE A 20 18.50 33.10 6.35
CA ILE A 20 17.64 32.08 5.73
C ILE A 20 17.78 30.74 6.47
N THR A 21 19.01 30.32 6.80
CA THR A 21 19.27 29.08 7.55
C THR A 21 18.66 29.13 8.95
N ALA A 22 18.76 30.25 9.66
CA ALA A 22 18.17 30.42 10.99
C ALA A 22 16.63 30.41 10.95
N LEU A 23 16.02 31.16 10.03
CA LEU A 23 14.57 31.19 9.84
C LEU A 23 14.01 29.79 9.50
N PHE A 24 14.75 29.05 8.68
CA PHE A 24 14.38 27.69 8.28
C PHE A 24 14.55 26.69 9.42
N GLY A 25 15.66 26.73 10.17
CA GLY A 25 15.89 25.90 11.34
C GLY A 25 14.78 26.08 12.40
N VAL A 26 14.37 27.32 12.65
CA VAL A 26 13.23 27.63 13.53
C VAL A 26 11.92 27.07 12.98
N THR A 27 11.66 27.20 11.69
CA THR A 27 10.44 26.67 11.05
C THR A 27 10.38 25.15 11.13
N VAL A 28 11.49 24.47 10.88
CA VAL A 28 11.61 23.00 10.99
C VAL A 28 11.42 22.54 12.43
N LEU A 29 12.05 23.21 13.41
CA LEU A 29 11.84 22.95 14.85
C LEU A 29 10.38 23.15 15.28
N CYS A 30 9.73 24.22 14.83
CA CYS A 30 8.32 24.49 15.13
C CYS A 30 7.37 23.44 14.50
N THR A 31 7.70 22.95 13.30
CA THR A 31 6.90 21.94 12.59
C THR A 31 7.11 20.55 13.18
N ALA A 32 8.36 20.22 13.55
CA ALA A 32 8.72 19.00 14.27
C ALA A 32 7.99 18.88 15.62
N LYS A 33 7.87 19.99 16.37
CA LYS A 33 7.17 20.02 17.66
C LYS A 33 5.65 19.76 17.55
N ARG A 34 5.07 19.86 16.35
CA ARG A 34 3.64 19.65 16.07
C ARG A 34 3.31 18.27 15.49
N SER A 35 4.29 17.46 15.11
CA SER A 35 4.03 16.14 14.52
C SER A 35 4.01 15.03 15.58
N PRO A 36 2.98 14.15 15.60
CA PRO A 36 2.87 13.05 16.56
C PRO A 36 3.65 11.77 16.16
N VAL A 37 4.35 11.76 15.02
CA VAL A 37 5.09 10.57 14.54
C VAL A 37 6.53 10.59 15.06
N GLY A 38 6.95 9.52 15.74
CA GLY A 38 8.33 9.17 16.11
C GLY A 38 9.35 10.33 16.22
N LYS A 39 9.38 10.99 17.38
CA LYS A 39 10.28 12.14 17.68
C LYS A 39 11.76 11.86 17.41
N GLU A 40 12.19 10.60 17.49
CA GLU A 40 13.59 10.19 17.39
C GLU A 40 14.17 10.32 15.97
N ASN A 41 13.36 10.12 14.93
CA ASN A 41 13.82 10.28 13.54
C ASN A 41 13.75 11.73 13.04
N ILE A 42 12.83 12.54 13.59
CA ILE A 42 12.61 13.91 13.11
C ILE A 42 13.84 14.79 13.36
N LEU A 43 14.55 14.63 14.48
CA LEU A 43 15.76 15.39 14.77
C LEU A 43 16.88 15.07 13.77
N VAL A 44 17.04 13.80 13.42
CA VAL A 44 18.04 13.32 12.45
C VAL A 44 17.73 13.86 11.05
N TRP A 45 16.48 13.77 10.60
CA TRP A 45 16.07 14.26 9.27
C TRP A 45 16.01 15.79 9.15
N SER A 46 16.01 16.52 10.27
CA SER A 46 16.08 17.99 10.29
C SER A 46 17.50 18.53 10.40
N LEU A 47 18.39 17.85 11.12
CA LEU A 47 19.78 18.27 11.31
C LEU A 47 20.70 17.82 10.17
N LEU A 48 20.46 16.63 9.62
CA LEU A 48 21.33 16.05 8.57
C LEU A 48 21.39 16.91 7.29
N PRO A 49 20.28 17.47 6.74
CA PRO A 49 20.34 18.32 5.55
C PRO A 49 21.07 19.65 5.80
N VAL A 50 20.99 20.17 7.03
CA VAL A 50 21.66 21.41 7.46
C VAL A 50 23.16 21.18 7.58
N LEU A 51 23.57 20.09 8.23
CA LEU A 51 24.98 19.68 8.33
C LEU A 51 25.58 19.38 6.95
N LEU A 52 24.86 18.63 6.10
CA LEU A 52 25.33 18.28 4.76
C LEU A 52 25.46 19.54 3.88
N GLY A 53 24.51 20.46 3.95
CA GLY A 53 24.59 21.71 3.19
C GLY A 53 25.68 22.66 3.68
N LEU A 54 25.92 22.75 5.00
CA LEU A 54 27.09 23.47 5.55
C LEU A 54 28.41 22.87 5.05
N LEU A 55 28.49 21.53 4.99
CA LEU A 55 29.66 20.81 4.48
C LEU A 55 29.85 21.03 2.97
N CYS A 56 28.76 21.04 2.19
CA CYS A 56 28.79 21.34 0.76
C CYS A 56 29.20 22.79 0.47
N VAL A 57 28.76 23.76 1.27
CA VAL A 57 29.20 25.17 1.16
C VAL A 57 30.69 25.31 1.49
N ALA A 58 31.20 24.55 2.47
CA ALA A 58 32.61 24.55 2.82
C ALA A 58 33.50 23.91 1.73
N MET A 59 33.02 22.89 1.02
CA MET A 59 33.83 22.08 0.10
C MET A 59 33.68 22.44 -1.39
N LEU A 60 32.51 22.91 -1.85
CA LEU A 60 32.18 23.07 -3.28
C LEU A 60 32.10 24.54 -3.73
N GLY A 61 32.47 25.48 -2.85
CA GLY A 61 32.34 26.91 -3.09
C GLY A 61 30.91 27.43 -2.86
N THR A 62 30.79 28.75 -2.67
CA THR A 62 29.55 29.41 -2.20
C THR A 62 28.35 29.22 -3.13
N GLY A 63 28.56 29.19 -4.46
CA GLY A 63 27.49 29.01 -5.44
C GLY A 63 26.87 27.62 -5.43
N VAL A 64 27.68 26.57 -5.61
CA VAL A 64 27.22 25.17 -5.67
C VAL A 64 26.70 24.71 -4.30
N GLY A 65 27.37 25.09 -3.22
CA GLY A 65 26.93 24.79 -1.86
C GLY A 65 25.56 25.39 -1.53
N LEU A 66 25.27 26.62 -1.97
CA LEU A 66 23.98 27.25 -1.76
C LEU A 66 22.85 26.53 -2.52
N VAL A 67 23.12 26.05 -3.74
CA VAL A 67 22.14 25.26 -4.50
C VAL A 67 21.83 23.94 -3.79
N VAL A 68 22.87 23.22 -3.32
CA VAL A 68 22.69 21.95 -2.58
C VAL A 68 21.96 22.17 -1.25
N PHE A 69 22.27 23.24 -0.52
CA PHE A 69 21.56 23.60 0.71
C PHE A 69 20.09 23.99 0.44
N CYS A 70 19.83 24.85 -0.55
CA CYS A 70 18.46 25.25 -0.90
C CYS A 70 17.61 24.05 -1.35
N THR A 71 18.18 23.16 -2.17
CA THR A 71 17.51 21.93 -2.60
C THR A 71 17.27 20.96 -1.44
N SER A 72 18.24 20.76 -0.54
CA SER A 72 18.07 19.92 0.65
C SER A 72 17.01 20.48 1.60
N CYS A 73 16.97 21.81 1.78
CA CYS A 73 15.94 22.51 2.54
C CYS A 73 14.55 22.36 1.89
N LEU A 74 14.44 22.49 0.57
CA LEU A 74 13.17 22.27 -0.14
C LEU A 74 12.67 20.84 0.06
N VAL A 75 13.54 19.84 -0.12
CA VAL A 75 13.21 18.42 0.09
C VAL A 75 12.79 18.17 1.54
N SER A 76 13.53 18.70 2.51
CA SER A 76 13.20 18.57 3.94
C SER A 76 11.87 19.26 4.27
N SER A 77 11.60 20.46 3.75
CA SER A 77 10.31 21.16 3.94
C SER A 77 9.13 20.39 3.35
N MET A 78 9.32 19.78 2.17
CA MET A 78 8.32 18.91 1.55
C MET A 78 8.05 17.67 2.40
N TYR A 79 9.10 17.07 2.96
CA TYR A 79 9.00 15.91 3.85
C TYR A 79 8.34 16.28 5.20
N LEU A 80 8.74 17.37 5.85
CA LEU A 80 8.08 17.84 7.07
C LEU A 80 6.62 18.23 6.83
N SER A 81 6.28 18.77 5.66
CA SER A 81 4.89 19.07 5.32
C SER A 81 4.02 17.82 5.18
N SER A 82 4.60 16.66 4.85
CA SER A 82 3.83 15.40 4.77
C SER A 82 3.52 14.83 6.15
N THR A 83 4.27 15.20 7.20
CA THR A 83 4.06 14.71 8.57
C THR A 83 2.95 15.45 9.36
N VAL A 84 2.40 16.54 8.80
CA VAL A 84 1.28 17.27 9.42
C VAL A 84 -0.03 16.54 9.16
N LEU A 85 -0.66 16.04 10.23
CA LEU A 85 -1.94 15.36 10.19
C LEU A 85 -3.09 16.33 10.47
N LEU A 86 -4.17 16.18 9.71
CA LEU A 86 -5.45 16.83 9.98
C LEU A 86 -6.11 16.19 11.22
N PRO A 87 -6.88 16.95 12.01
CA PRO A 87 -7.61 16.38 13.13
C PRO A 87 -8.66 15.39 12.63
N VAL A 88 -8.96 14.35 13.41
CA VAL A 88 -10.01 13.37 13.09
C VAL A 88 -11.37 14.07 13.03
N GLY A 89 -11.84 14.64 14.14
CA GLY A 89 -13.17 15.27 14.23
C GLY A 89 -14.28 14.31 13.79
N ASP A 90 -15.28 14.79 13.06
CA ASP A 90 -16.39 13.96 12.56
C ASP A 90 -16.15 13.45 11.13
N LYS A 91 -14.89 13.16 10.78
CA LYS A 91 -14.56 12.58 9.48
C LYS A 91 -15.15 11.19 9.36
N ALA A 92 -15.94 10.99 8.31
CA ALA A 92 -16.57 9.71 8.01
C ALA A 92 -15.77 8.90 6.98
N VAL A 93 -15.54 7.62 7.23
CA VAL A 93 -14.74 6.73 6.38
C VAL A 93 -15.50 5.44 6.07
N LEU A 94 -15.62 5.11 4.78
CA LEU A 94 -16.10 3.81 4.31
C LEU A 94 -14.91 2.86 4.15
N ILE A 95 -15.03 1.64 4.68
CA ILE A 95 -14.04 0.57 4.52
C ILE A 95 -14.74 -0.64 3.89
N THR A 96 -14.27 -1.13 2.75
CA THR A 96 -14.78 -2.38 2.14
C THR A 96 -14.02 -3.60 2.67
N GLY A 97 -14.69 -4.76 2.78
CA GLY A 97 -14.05 -6.00 3.23
C GLY A 97 -13.63 -5.96 4.71
N SER A 98 -14.56 -5.60 5.60
CA SER A 98 -14.32 -5.48 7.03
C SER A 98 -14.64 -6.75 7.83
N ASP A 99 -14.95 -7.87 7.15
CA ASP A 99 -15.30 -9.13 7.80
C ASP A 99 -14.12 -9.68 8.62
N THR A 100 -12.90 -9.61 8.10
CA THR A 100 -11.69 -10.13 8.74
C THR A 100 -10.43 -9.30 8.38
N GLY A 101 -9.28 -9.66 8.95
CA GLY A 101 -7.96 -9.17 8.52
C GLY A 101 -7.77 -7.66 8.66
N ILE A 102 -7.15 -7.04 7.66
CA ILE A 102 -6.77 -5.62 7.68
C ILE A 102 -8.00 -4.72 7.78
N GLY A 103 -9.04 -4.95 6.98
CA GLY A 103 -10.24 -4.12 6.99
C GLY A 103 -10.94 -4.13 8.35
N HIS A 104 -11.03 -5.30 8.97
CA HIS A 104 -11.60 -5.47 10.30
C HIS A 104 -10.79 -4.74 11.38
N ALA A 105 -9.46 -4.94 11.40
CA ALA A 105 -8.58 -4.27 12.34
C ALA A 105 -8.58 -2.74 12.13
N LEU A 106 -8.65 -2.29 10.88
CA LEU A 106 -8.73 -0.89 10.51
C LEU A 106 -10.04 -0.26 10.97
N ALA A 107 -11.16 -0.97 10.85
CA ALA A 107 -12.45 -0.47 11.31
C ALA A 107 -12.44 -0.18 12.82
N LYS A 108 -11.92 -1.12 13.62
CA LYS A 108 -11.73 -0.95 15.07
C LYS A 108 -10.76 0.18 15.39
N TYR A 109 -9.66 0.25 14.65
CA TYR A 109 -8.62 1.26 14.87
C TYR A 109 -9.10 2.68 14.55
N LEU A 110 -9.83 2.88 13.44
CA LEU A 110 -10.37 4.19 13.11
C LEU A 110 -11.52 4.59 14.06
N ASP A 111 -12.36 3.65 14.48
CA ASP A 111 -13.40 3.92 15.48
C ASP A 111 -12.79 4.37 16.82
N SER A 112 -11.74 3.69 17.31
CA SER A 112 -11.06 4.07 18.56
C SER A 112 -10.38 5.44 18.52
N LEU A 113 -10.03 5.92 17.32
CA LEU A 113 -9.51 7.27 17.08
C LEU A 113 -10.62 8.33 16.92
N GLY A 114 -11.89 7.92 16.96
CA GLY A 114 -13.05 8.81 16.87
C GLY A 114 -13.53 9.11 15.46
N PHE A 115 -13.16 8.32 14.44
CA PHE A 115 -13.79 8.46 13.13
C PHE A 115 -15.26 8.03 13.18
N VAL A 116 -16.07 8.48 12.22
CA VAL A 116 -17.34 7.82 11.90
C VAL A 116 -17.02 6.74 10.88
N VAL A 117 -17.26 5.47 11.21
CA VAL A 117 -16.81 4.34 10.38
C VAL A 117 -18.01 3.64 9.76
N PHE A 118 -18.01 3.51 8.43
CA PHE A 118 -18.91 2.62 7.71
C PHE A 118 -18.14 1.35 7.33
N ALA A 119 -18.36 0.28 8.06
CA ALA A 119 -17.70 -1.00 7.82
C ALA A 119 -18.54 -1.86 6.87
N GLY A 120 -18.11 -1.96 5.61
CA GLY A 120 -18.69 -2.83 4.60
C GLY A 120 -18.28 -4.27 4.82
N VAL A 121 -19.26 -5.15 4.97
CA VAL A 121 -19.10 -6.59 5.22
C VAL A 121 -19.95 -7.41 4.25
N LEU A 122 -19.48 -8.62 3.91
CA LEU A 122 -20.22 -9.55 3.04
C LEU A 122 -21.42 -10.17 3.74
N ASN A 123 -21.41 -10.30 5.06
CA ASN A 123 -22.57 -10.74 5.82
C ASN A 123 -22.67 -9.94 7.13
N LYS A 124 -23.69 -9.09 7.23
CA LYS A 124 -23.95 -8.27 8.44
C LYS A 124 -24.17 -9.07 9.73
N ASP A 125 -24.58 -10.32 9.60
CA ASP A 125 -24.84 -11.23 10.73
C ASP A 125 -23.74 -12.30 10.87
N GLY A 126 -22.69 -12.18 10.05
CA GLY A 126 -21.48 -12.98 10.15
C GLY A 126 -20.68 -12.72 11.44
N PRO A 127 -19.74 -13.61 11.78
CA PRO A 127 -18.98 -13.52 13.03
C PRO A 127 -18.17 -12.22 13.13
N GLY A 128 -17.49 -11.82 12.05
CA GLY A 128 -16.72 -10.57 12.00
C GLY A 128 -17.58 -9.32 12.20
N ALA A 129 -18.74 -9.27 11.54
CA ALA A 129 -19.69 -8.16 11.71
C ALA A 129 -20.26 -8.11 13.14
N LYS A 130 -20.57 -9.26 13.74
CA LYS A 130 -21.02 -9.35 15.15
C LYS A 130 -19.94 -8.89 16.12
N GLU A 131 -18.68 -9.24 15.87
CA GLU A 131 -17.55 -8.76 16.67
C GLU A 131 -17.43 -7.23 16.59
N LEU A 132 -17.43 -6.67 15.37
CA LEU A 132 -17.32 -5.22 15.19
C LEU A 132 -18.44 -4.48 15.92
N ARG A 133 -19.66 -5.01 15.87
CA ARG A 133 -20.83 -4.45 16.58
C ARG A 133 -20.68 -4.45 18.10
N ARG A 134 -19.97 -5.44 18.65
CA ARG A 134 -19.73 -5.57 20.11
C ARG A 134 -18.54 -4.74 20.56
N ALA A 135 -17.47 -4.69 19.76
CA ALA A 135 -16.20 -4.11 20.14
C ALA A 135 -16.09 -2.60 19.84
N CYS A 136 -16.87 -2.07 18.90
CA CYS A 136 -16.77 -0.68 18.45
C CYS A 136 -17.89 0.20 19.05
N SER A 137 -17.66 1.51 19.00
CA SER A 137 -18.59 2.51 19.47
C SER A 137 -19.81 2.66 18.53
N GLN A 138 -20.76 3.50 18.95
CA GLN A 138 -21.92 3.89 18.12
C GLN A 138 -21.53 4.70 16.86
N ARG A 139 -20.25 5.12 16.73
CA ARG A 139 -19.74 5.79 15.53
C ARG A 139 -19.46 4.82 14.39
N LEU A 140 -19.38 3.51 14.68
CA LEU A 140 -19.27 2.47 13.66
C LEU A 140 -20.65 1.95 13.23
N SER A 141 -20.88 1.89 11.92
CA SER A 141 -22.08 1.37 11.29
C SER A 141 -21.73 0.26 10.29
N LEU A 142 -22.42 -0.88 10.38
CA LEU A 142 -22.23 -2.01 9.47
C LEU A 142 -23.05 -1.84 8.19
N LEU A 143 -22.42 -2.04 7.04
CA LEU A 143 -23.04 -2.03 5.71
C LEU A 143 -22.91 -3.40 5.05
N GLN A 144 -23.99 -3.87 4.42
CA GLN A 144 -24.04 -5.10 3.65
C GLN A 144 -23.49 -4.70 2.29
N LEU A 145 -22.29 -5.15 1.96
CA LEU A 145 -21.54 -4.63 0.84
C LEU A 145 -20.65 -5.70 0.22
N ASP A 146 -21.20 -6.38 -0.77
CA ASP A 146 -20.44 -7.06 -1.81
C ASP A 146 -20.07 -6.06 -2.91
N VAL A 147 -18.77 -5.84 -3.11
CA VAL A 147 -18.24 -4.90 -4.10
C VAL A 147 -18.49 -5.33 -5.54
N THR A 148 -18.78 -6.61 -5.78
CA THR A 148 -19.15 -7.13 -7.11
C THR A 148 -20.65 -6.95 -7.41
N ASN A 149 -21.43 -6.55 -6.41
CA ASN A 149 -22.87 -6.36 -6.53
C ASN A 149 -23.22 -4.86 -6.58
N ALA A 150 -23.41 -4.33 -7.79
CA ALA A 150 -23.72 -2.91 -8.01
C ALA A 150 -24.96 -2.42 -7.23
N LYS A 151 -25.95 -3.30 -6.99
CA LYS A 151 -27.13 -2.96 -6.18
C LYS A 151 -26.74 -2.72 -4.72
N GLN A 152 -25.92 -3.59 -4.12
CA GLN A 152 -25.44 -3.41 -2.75
C GLN A 152 -24.53 -2.19 -2.63
N VAL A 153 -23.67 -1.92 -3.62
CA VAL A 153 -22.84 -0.69 -3.67
C VAL A 153 -23.73 0.57 -3.67
N LYS A 154 -24.79 0.58 -4.47
CA LYS A 154 -25.76 1.68 -4.53
C LYS A 154 -26.54 1.85 -3.22
N GLU A 155 -26.98 0.75 -2.60
CA GLU A 155 -27.67 0.79 -1.31
C GLU A 155 -26.76 1.31 -0.17
N ALA A 156 -25.49 0.89 -0.17
CA ALA A 156 -24.48 1.41 0.74
C ALA A 156 -24.28 2.92 0.53
N PHE A 157 -24.21 3.37 -0.73
CA PHE A 157 -24.11 4.79 -1.06
C PHE A 157 -25.27 5.61 -0.51
N LEU A 158 -26.51 5.14 -0.65
CA LEU A 158 -27.69 5.84 -0.12
C LEU A 158 -27.62 6.00 1.40
N LYS A 159 -27.30 4.92 2.12
CA LYS A 159 -27.16 4.94 3.60
C LYS A 159 -26.06 5.88 4.07
N VAL A 160 -24.91 5.86 3.39
CA VAL A 160 -23.78 6.76 3.72
C VAL A 160 -24.16 8.20 3.41
N SER A 161 -24.75 8.46 2.23
CA SER A 161 -25.17 9.80 1.80
C SER A 161 -26.18 10.42 2.76
N GLU A 162 -27.15 9.63 3.24
CA GLU A 162 -28.12 10.05 4.25
C GLU A 162 -27.43 10.47 5.56
N LYS A 163 -26.44 9.70 6.01
CA LYS A 163 -25.74 9.96 7.27
C LYS A 163 -24.77 11.14 7.21
N VAL A 164 -24.08 11.34 6.09
CA VAL A 164 -23.04 12.40 5.95
C VAL A 164 -23.55 13.70 5.33
N GLN A 165 -24.70 13.65 4.65
CA GLN A 165 -25.41 14.81 4.08
C GLN A 165 -24.50 15.75 3.27
N ASN A 166 -24.42 17.02 3.67
CA ASN A 166 -23.63 18.05 3.00
C ASN A 166 -22.16 18.08 3.41
N THR A 167 -21.81 17.52 4.58
CA THR A 167 -20.41 17.35 5.00
C THR A 167 -19.65 16.43 4.05
N GLY A 168 -20.35 15.46 3.46
CA GLY A 168 -19.76 14.48 2.56
C GLY A 168 -18.95 13.41 3.28
N LEU A 169 -18.42 12.46 2.50
CA LEU A 169 -17.64 11.35 3.02
C LEU A 169 -16.17 11.75 3.03
N TRP A 170 -15.46 11.63 4.16
CA TRP A 170 -14.04 11.99 4.21
C TRP A 170 -13.16 10.97 3.50
N GLY A 171 -13.42 9.68 3.66
CA GLY A 171 -12.56 8.63 3.14
C GLY A 171 -13.31 7.45 2.54
N VAL A 172 -12.79 6.89 1.46
CA VAL A 172 -13.11 5.54 0.99
C VAL A 172 -11.83 4.72 1.02
N VAL A 173 -11.85 3.60 1.73
CA VAL A 173 -10.77 2.61 1.78
C VAL A 173 -11.25 1.35 1.05
N ASN A 174 -10.81 1.19 -0.20
CA ASN A 174 -11.05 -0.03 -0.97
C ASN A 174 -10.08 -1.11 -0.48
N ASN A 175 -10.52 -1.88 0.51
CA ASN A 175 -9.74 -2.95 1.12
C ASN A 175 -10.21 -4.35 0.71
N ALA A 176 -11.48 -4.51 0.32
CA ALA A 176 -12.01 -5.79 -0.15
C ALA A 176 -11.11 -6.42 -1.21
N GLY A 177 -10.79 -7.69 -1.03
CA GLY A 177 -10.00 -8.43 -1.99
C GLY A 177 -9.83 -9.89 -1.64
N ILE A 178 -9.49 -10.68 -2.65
CA ILE A 178 -9.25 -12.11 -2.59
C ILE A 178 -7.86 -12.43 -3.14
N LEU A 179 -7.25 -13.49 -2.63
CA LEU A 179 -5.96 -13.99 -3.11
C LEU A 179 -6.11 -14.89 -4.36
N GLY A 180 -7.17 -15.68 -4.42
CA GLY A 180 -7.21 -16.84 -5.32
C GLY A 180 -6.25 -17.95 -4.85
N PHE A 181 -6.12 -19.00 -5.66
CA PHE A 181 -5.17 -20.08 -5.42
C PHE A 181 -3.77 -19.65 -5.92
N PRO A 182 -2.72 -19.62 -5.09
CA PRO A 182 -1.36 -19.31 -5.54
C PRO A 182 -0.76 -20.50 -6.30
N ALA A 183 -0.61 -20.34 -7.60
CA ALA A 183 0.05 -21.30 -8.48
C ALA A 183 0.67 -20.58 -9.67
N ASP A 184 1.51 -21.29 -10.41
CA ASP A 184 2.12 -20.75 -11.62
C ASP A 184 1.04 -20.31 -12.61
N GLY A 185 1.34 -19.25 -13.35
CA GLY A 185 0.32 -18.55 -14.15
C GLY A 185 -0.33 -19.44 -15.21
N GLU A 186 0.41 -20.39 -15.77
CA GLU A 186 -0.06 -21.38 -16.74
C GLU A 186 -1.03 -22.38 -16.12
N LEU A 187 -0.83 -22.77 -14.86
CA LEU A 187 -1.67 -23.74 -14.18
C LEU A 187 -3.05 -23.16 -13.85
N LEU A 188 -3.12 -21.85 -13.58
CA LEU A 188 -4.34 -21.20 -13.15
C LEU A 188 -5.38 -21.12 -14.28
N PRO A 189 -6.63 -21.55 -14.04
CA PRO A 189 -7.69 -21.36 -15.02
C PRO A 189 -8.01 -19.87 -15.17
N VAL A 190 -8.42 -19.46 -16.38
CA VAL A 190 -8.79 -18.06 -16.70
C VAL A 190 -9.90 -17.54 -15.76
N SER A 191 -10.77 -18.42 -15.27
CA SER A 191 -11.80 -18.07 -14.27
C SER A 191 -11.20 -17.48 -12.99
N THR A 192 -10.04 -17.94 -12.52
CA THR A 192 -9.35 -17.38 -11.35
C THR A 192 -8.87 -15.95 -11.63
N TYR A 193 -8.37 -15.67 -12.83
CA TYR A 193 -8.02 -14.31 -13.26
C TYR A 193 -9.24 -13.39 -13.28
N ARG A 194 -10.36 -13.85 -13.87
CA ARG A 194 -11.62 -13.10 -13.89
C ARG A 194 -12.11 -12.82 -12.48
N MET A 195 -12.15 -13.82 -11.61
CA MET A 195 -12.59 -13.68 -10.22
C MET A 195 -11.74 -12.66 -9.45
N CYS A 196 -10.40 -12.72 -9.58
CA CYS A 196 -9.51 -11.75 -8.95
C CYS A 196 -9.76 -10.32 -9.49
N MET A 197 -9.96 -10.17 -10.80
CA MET A 197 -10.26 -8.88 -11.42
C MET A 197 -11.60 -8.31 -10.97
N GLU A 198 -12.66 -9.12 -10.91
CA GLU A 198 -14.00 -8.71 -10.48
C GLU A 198 -13.97 -8.12 -9.07
N VAL A 199 -13.31 -8.80 -8.12
CA VAL A 199 -13.29 -8.34 -6.73
C VAL A 199 -12.24 -7.25 -6.50
N ASN A 200 -10.97 -7.51 -6.86
CA ASN A 200 -9.85 -6.67 -6.45
C ASN A 200 -9.74 -5.38 -7.28
N PHE A 201 -10.25 -5.39 -8.51
CA PHE A 201 -10.16 -4.26 -9.42
C PHE A 201 -11.54 -3.66 -9.73
N PHE A 202 -12.44 -4.37 -10.40
CA PHE A 202 -13.72 -3.81 -10.83
C PHE A 202 -14.59 -3.40 -9.63
N GLY A 203 -14.63 -4.20 -8.56
CA GLY A 203 -15.33 -3.83 -7.33
C GLY A 203 -14.78 -2.55 -6.69
N ALA A 204 -13.45 -2.38 -6.67
CA ALA A 204 -12.82 -1.14 -6.18
C ALA A 204 -13.13 0.05 -7.10
N VAL A 205 -13.19 -0.14 -8.42
CA VAL A 205 -13.57 0.89 -9.39
C VAL A 205 -15.03 1.31 -9.18
N GLU A 206 -15.94 0.35 -9.03
CA GLU A 206 -17.38 0.60 -8.85
C GLU A 206 -17.65 1.38 -7.56
N VAL A 207 -17.05 0.96 -6.45
CA VAL A 207 -17.13 1.68 -5.17
C VAL A 207 -16.50 3.07 -5.30
N SER A 208 -15.32 3.19 -5.90
CA SER A 208 -14.67 4.49 -6.08
C SER A 208 -15.59 5.46 -6.82
N LYS A 209 -16.07 5.07 -8.00
CA LYS A 209 -16.91 5.91 -8.87
C LYS A 209 -18.22 6.29 -8.19
N THR A 210 -18.88 5.35 -7.53
CA THR A 210 -20.15 5.58 -6.85
C THR A 210 -20.03 6.64 -5.75
N PHE A 211 -18.94 6.62 -4.99
CA PHE A 211 -18.76 7.51 -3.84
C PHE A 211 -18.04 8.84 -4.16
N LEU A 212 -17.60 9.06 -5.41
CA LEU A 212 -16.87 10.28 -5.80
C LEU A 212 -17.65 11.56 -5.47
N SER A 213 -18.97 11.58 -5.64
CA SER A 213 -19.78 12.77 -5.36
C SER A 213 -19.70 13.20 -3.89
N LEU A 214 -19.67 12.24 -2.96
CA LEU A 214 -19.52 12.51 -1.52
C LEU A 214 -18.09 12.91 -1.15
N LEU A 215 -17.08 12.31 -1.79
CA LEU A 215 -15.67 12.70 -1.62
C LEU A 215 -15.41 14.13 -2.12
N ARG A 216 -16.09 14.58 -3.17
CA ARG A 216 -15.97 15.96 -3.68
C ARG A 216 -16.44 16.99 -2.67
N LYS A 217 -17.56 16.72 -1.95
CA LYS A 217 -18.09 17.62 -0.92
C LYS A 217 -17.08 17.86 0.21
N SER A 218 -16.37 16.81 0.62
CA SER A 218 -15.41 16.86 1.73
C SER A 218 -13.97 17.20 1.31
N ARG A 219 -13.67 17.20 0.00
CA ARG A 219 -12.30 17.17 -0.54
C ARG A 219 -11.47 16.04 0.10
N GLY A 220 -12.10 14.87 0.14
CA GLY A 220 -11.70 13.73 0.95
C GLY A 220 -10.51 12.93 0.42
N ARG A 221 -10.54 11.62 0.68
CA ARG A 221 -9.47 10.66 0.48
C ARG A 221 -9.99 9.40 -0.18
N LEU A 222 -9.27 8.93 -1.21
CA LEU A 222 -9.46 7.60 -1.79
C LEU A 222 -8.21 6.78 -1.52
N VAL A 223 -8.35 5.69 -0.77
CA VAL A 223 -7.23 4.82 -0.40
C VAL A 223 -7.51 3.44 -0.96
N ASN A 224 -6.63 2.96 -1.83
CA ASN A 224 -6.76 1.66 -2.47
C ASN A 224 -5.72 0.69 -1.89
N MET A 225 -6.20 -0.43 -1.36
CA MET A 225 -5.37 -1.50 -0.84
C MET A 225 -4.93 -2.40 -1.99
N SER A 226 -3.78 -2.08 -2.58
CA SER A 226 -3.11 -2.93 -3.55
C SER A 226 -2.32 -4.03 -2.82
N SER A 227 -1.11 -4.34 -3.28
CA SER A 227 -0.21 -5.34 -2.72
C SER A 227 1.19 -5.09 -3.24
N MET A 228 2.21 -5.59 -2.54
CA MET A 228 3.54 -5.74 -3.14
C MET A 228 3.46 -6.49 -4.49
N ALA A 229 2.64 -7.54 -4.60
CA ALA A 229 2.40 -8.28 -5.85
C ALA A 229 1.73 -7.44 -6.97
N GLY A 230 1.19 -6.26 -6.63
CA GLY A 230 0.69 -5.29 -7.62
C GLY A 230 1.73 -4.25 -8.04
N GLY A 231 2.85 -4.15 -7.33
CA GLY A 231 3.95 -3.24 -7.66
C GLY A 231 5.10 -3.93 -8.40
N ILE A 232 5.30 -5.23 -8.17
CA ILE A 232 6.39 -6.02 -8.75
C ILE A 232 5.90 -7.43 -9.14
N PRO A 233 6.50 -8.08 -10.14
CA PRO A 233 6.17 -9.46 -10.51
C PRO A 233 6.59 -10.45 -9.42
N LEU A 234 5.64 -11.22 -8.88
CA LEU A 234 5.94 -12.29 -7.92
C LEU A 234 5.42 -13.64 -8.46
N PRO A 235 6.28 -14.67 -8.57
CA PRO A 235 5.85 -16.03 -8.88
C PRO A 235 4.67 -16.49 -8.02
N ARG A 236 3.80 -17.33 -8.59
CA ARG A 236 2.56 -17.85 -7.99
C ARG A 236 1.43 -16.84 -7.76
N TYR A 237 1.64 -15.57 -8.07
CA TYR A 237 0.62 -14.53 -7.90
C TYR A 237 0.16 -13.96 -9.24
N ALA A 238 0.14 -14.73 -10.33
CA ALA A 238 -0.20 -14.20 -11.65
C ALA A 238 -1.59 -13.53 -11.68
N ALA A 239 -2.65 -14.24 -11.27
CA ALA A 239 -4.02 -13.71 -11.24
C ALA A 239 -4.19 -12.57 -10.21
N TYR A 240 -3.72 -12.81 -8.99
CA TYR A 240 -3.79 -11.84 -7.90
C TYR A 240 -3.01 -10.55 -8.21
N GLY A 241 -1.73 -10.72 -8.55
CA GLY A 241 -0.79 -9.65 -8.87
C GLY A 241 -1.27 -8.82 -10.05
N ALA A 242 -1.77 -9.43 -11.12
CA ALA A 242 -2.39 -8.70 -12.24
C ALA A 242 -3.54 -7.78 -11.77
N SER A 243 -4.45 -8.31 -10.94
CA SER A 243 -5.57 -7.51 -10.42
C SER A 243 -5.12 -6.36 -9.49
N LYS A 244 -4.08 -6.59 -8.68
CA LYS A 244 -3.52 -5.57 -7.78
C LYS A 244 -2.67 -4.54 -8.53
N ALA A 245 -2.01 -4.93 -9.62
CA ALA A 245 -1.32 -4.03 -10.53
C ALA A 245 -2.29 -3.11 -11.28
N ALA A 246 -3.41 -3.67 -11.77
CA ALA A 246 -4.49 -2.87 -12.35
C ALA A 246 -5.02 -1.83 -11.35
N LEU A 247 -5.23 -2.22 -10.09
CA LEU A 247 -5.65 -1.29 -9.02
C LEU A 247 -4.58 -0.22 -8.71
N ALA A 248 -3.29 -0.58 -8.71
CA ALA A 248 -2.20 0.36 -8.49
C ALA A 248 -2.12 1.41 -9.61
N MET A 249 -2.20 0.98 -10.86
CA MET A 249 -2.24 1.89 -12.03
C MET A 249 -3.47 2.80 -12.00
N PHE A 250 -4.65 2.25 -11.73
CA PHE A 250 -5.87 3.03 -11.55
C PHE A 250 -5.72 4.08 -10.45
N SER A 251 -5.11 3.74 -9.32
CA SER A 251 -4.84 4.68 -8.24
C SER A 251 -3.93 5.83 -8.68
N GLY A 252 -2.90 5.53 -9.48
CA GLY A 252 -1.98 6.52 -10.05
C GLY A 252 -2.67 7.51 -10.99
N VAL A 253 -3.58 7.02 -11.85
CA VAL A 253 -4.38 7.86 -12.76
C VAL A 253 -5.39 8.70 -11.99
N MET A 254 -6.18 8.07 -11.10
CA MET A 254 -7.18 8.78 -10.29
C MET A 254 -6.57 9.86 -9.40
N ARG A 255 -5.33 9.67 -8.92
CA ARG A 255 -4.60 10.70 -8.18
C ARG A 255 -4.41 11.99 -8.98
N GLN A 256 -4.16 11.86 -10.28
CA GLN A 256 -3.98 13.02 -11.17
C GLN A 256 -5.33 13.63 -11.53
N GLU A 257 -6.29 12.82 -11.96
CA GLU A 257 -7.60 13.30 -12.41
C GLU A 257 -8.43 13.92 -11.28
N LEU A 258 -8.35 13.36 -10.07
CA LEU A 258 -9.12 13.84 -8.93
C LEU A 258 -8.47 15.02 -8.20
N SER A 259 -7.22 15.35 -8.52
CA SER A 259 -6.48 16.44 -7.89
C SER A 259 -7.17 17.80 -8.03
N LYS A 260 -7.79 18.07 -9.19
CA LYS A 260 -8.57 19.28 -9.49
C LYS A 260 -9.81 19.44 -8.60
N TRP A 261 -10.29 18.34 -8.04
CA TRP A 261 -11.42 18.32 -7.09
C TRP A 261 -10.96 18.39 -5.63
N GLY A 262 -9.65 18.51 -5.38
CA GLY A 262 -9.08 18.51 -4.03
C GLY A 262 -9.04 17.14 -3.34
N ILE A 263 -9.51 16.06 -4.00
CA ILE A 263 -9.48 14.70 -3.47
C ILE A 263 -8.05 14.17 -3.57
N LYS A 264 -7.54 13.56 -2.49
CA LYS A 264 -6.22 12.91 -2.49
C LYS A 264 -6.39 11.40 -2.64
N VAL A 265 -5.51 10.79 -3.42
CA VAL A 265 -5.53 9.35 -3.69
C VAL A 265 -4.20 8.74 -3.27
N ALA A 266 -4.26 7.59 -2.59
CA ALA A 266 -3.09 6.82 -2.17
C ALA A 266 -3.29 5.33 -2.49
N ALA A 267 -2.23 4.71 -3.01
CA ALA A 267 -2.11 3.26 -3.10
C ALA A 267 -1.30 2.74 -1.91
N ILE A 268 -1.80 1.70 -1.25
CA ILE A 268 -1.08 0.99 -0.20
C ILE A 268 -0.66 -0.37 -0.77
N HIS A 269 0.62 -0.70 -0.67
CA HIS A 269 1.22 -1.95 -1.13
C HIS A 269 1.79 -2.71 0.08
N PRO A 270 0.94 -3.40 0.86
CA PRO A 270 1.40 -4.17 2.01
C PRO A 270 2.33 -5.33 1.61
N SER A 271 3.28 -5.67 2.48
CA SER A 271 3.95 -6.98 2.47
C SER A 271 3.01 -8.10 2.92
N GLY A 272 3.56 -9.29 3.20
CA GLY A 272 2.82 -10.37 3.86
C GLY A 272 2.41 -9.98 5.29
N PHE A 273 1.11 -9.88 5.52
CA PHE A 273 0.51 -9.74 6.86
C PHE A 273 -0.39 -10.94 7.16
N ARG A 274 -0.40 -11.39 8.41
CA ARG A 274 -1.21 -12.53 8.82
C ARG A 274 -2.67 -12.09 8.89
N THR A 275 -3.44 -12.54 7.91
CA THR A 275 -4.86 -12.20 7.74
C THR A 275 -5.64 -13.45 7.31
N GLY A 276 -6.97 -13.34 7.21
CA GLY A 276 -7.80 -14.38 6.63
C GLY A 276 -7.84 -14.41 5.09
N ILE A 277 -7.03 -13.59 4.40
CA ILE A 277 -7.12 -13.46 2.92
C ILE A 277 -6.81 -14.76 2.17
N GLN A 278 -6.05 -15.65 2.80
CA GLN A 278 -5.70 -16.93 2.21
C GLN A 278 -6.91 -17.88 2.15
N GLY A 279 -7.91 -17.71 3.02
CA GLY A 279 -9.06 -18.62 3.11
C GLY A 279 -8.86 -19.75 4.13
N THR A 280 -9.64 -20.82 4.02
CA THR A 280 -9.57 -22.01 4.90
C THR A 280 -8.89 -23.17 4.20
N SER A 281 -8.44 -24.18 4.97
CA SER A 281 -7.86 -25.41 4.42
C SER A 281 -8.82 -26.09 3.44
N ASP A 282 -10.11 -26.19 3.78
CA ASP A 282 -11.12 -26.80 2.92
C ASP A 282 -11.26 -26.08 1.56
N MET A 283 -11.11 -24.75 1.54
CA MET A 283 -11.12 -23.99 0.30
C MET A 283 -9.90 -24.33 -0.57
N TRP A 284 -8.74 -24.53 0.05
CA TRP A 284 -7.52 -24.91 -0.66
C TRP A 284 -7.61 -26.30 -1.24
N ASP A 285 -8.11 -27.26 -0.46
CA ASP A 285 -8.29 -28.64 -0.90
C ASP A 285 -9.23 -28.72 -2.11
N LYS A 286 -10.31 -27.94 -2.07
CA LYS A 286 -11.22 -27.81 -3.20
C LYS A 286 -10.54 -27.18 -4.42
N GLN A 287 -9.82 -26.07 -4.24
CA GLN A 287 -9.15 -25.37 -5.34
C GLN A 287 -8.01 -26.19 -5.96
N GLU A 288 -7.24 -26.91 -5.15
CA GLU A 288 -6.19 -27.82 -5.61
C GLU A 288 -6.79 -28.97 -6.43
N LYS A 289 -7.85 -29.60 -5.91
CA LYS A 289 -8.54 -30.66 -6.62
C LYS A 289 -9.10 -30.17 -7.96
N GLU A 290 -9.82 -29.05 -7.95
CA GLU A 290 -10.35 -28.43 -9.17
C GLU A 290 -9.24 -28.05 -10.16
N LEU A 291 -8.09 -27.57 -9.68
CA LEU A 291 -6.93 -27.28 -10.52
C LEU A 291 -6.45 -28.57 -11.21
N ILE A 292 -6.14 -29.60 -10.43
CA ILE A 292 -5.56 -30.86 -10.94
C ILE A 292 -6.52 -31.58 -11.89
N GLU A 293 -7.82 -31.60 -11.59
CA GLU A 293 -8.83 -32.28 -12.43
C GLU A 293 -9.06 -31.59 -13.78
N ASN A 294 -8.82 -30.28 -13.87
CA ASN A 294 -9.06 -29.50 -15.09
C ASN A 294 -7.78 -29.14 -15.86
N LEU A 295 -6.61 -29.60 -15.39
CA LEU A 295 -5.36 -29.39 -16.12
C LEU A 295 -5.31 -30.25 -17.39
N PRO A 296 -4.89 -29.68 -18.53
CA PRO A 296 -4.54 -30.46 -19.72
C PRO A 296 -3.52 -31.56 -19.40
N GLU A 297 -3.67 -32.72 -20.03
CA GLU A 297 -2.85 -33.90 -19.74
C GLU A 297 -1.35 -33.65 -20.00
N ASP A 298 -1.03 -32.89 -21.07
CA ASP A 298 0.32 -32.48 -21.42
C ASP A 298 0.93 -31.56 -20.35
N THR A 299 0.18 -30.57 -19.87
CA THR A 299 0.62 -29.70 -18.76
C THR A 299 0.80 -30.50 -17.47
N ARG A 300 -0.16 -31.36 -17.12
CA ARG A 300 -0.05 -32.21 -15.93
C ARG A 300 1.17 -33.12 -15.98
N HIS A 301 1.44 -33.70 -17.15
CA HIS A 301 2.62 -34.53 -17.36
C HIS A 301 3.92 -33.72 -17.24
N ALA A 302 3.98 -32.52 -17.81
CA ALA A 302 5.16 -31.64 -17.79
C ALA A 302 5.53 -31.18 -16.37
N TYR A 303 4.55 -30.79 -15.55
CA TYR A 303 4.78 -30.38 -14.17
C TYR A 303 4.97 -31.58 -13.23
N GLY A 304 4.15 -32.62 -13.39
CA GLY A 304 4.16 -33.83 -12.57
C GLY A 304 3.47 -33.66 -11.21
N ASP A 305 2.89 -34.74 -10.70
CA ASP A 305 2.04 -34.69 -9.50
C ASP A 305 2.77 -34.20 -8.24
N GLU A 306 4.07 -34.48 -8.11
CA GLU A 306 4.88 -33.99 -6.99
C GLU A 306 4.97 -32.46 -6.95
N TYR A 307 5.10 -31.80 -8.12
CA TYR A 307 5.10 -30.35 -8.20
C TYR A 307 3.72 -29.79 -7.81
N LEU A 308 2.66 -30.38 -8.36
CA LEU A 308 1.28 -29.95 -8.15
C LEU A 308 0.86 -30.07 -6.68
N LEU A 309 1.17 -31.20 -6.03
CA LEU A 309 0.95 -31.40 -4.59
C LEU A 309 1.84 -30.46 -3.74
N GLY A 310 3.02 -30.09 -4.26
CA GLY A 310 3.90 -29.10 -3.66
C GLY A 310 3.29 -27.70 -3.55
N LEU A 311 2.36 -27.32 -4.46
CA LEU A 311 1.70 -26.01 -4.42
C LEU A 311 0.93 -25.77 -3.12
N LYS A 312 0.27 -26.81 -2.58
CA LYS A 312 -0.41 -26.72 -1.28
C LYS A 312 0.57 -26.51 -0.13
N SER A 313 1.76 -27.11 -0.20
CA SER A 313 2.78 -26.90 0.83
C SER A 313 3.18 -25.41 0.92
N TYR A 314 3.23 -24.70 -0.20
CA TYR A 314 3.50 -23.25 -0.20
C TYR A 314 2.44 -22.46 0.59
N LEU A 315 1.15 -22.78 0.40
CA LEU A 315 0.05 -22.17 1.12
C LEU A 315 0.15 -22.39 2.64
N LEU A 316 0.45 -23.61 3.06
CA LEU A 316 0.60 -23.96 4.47
C LEU A 316 1.73 -23.18 5.17
N HIS A 317 2.81 -22.86 4.45
CA HIS A 317 3.94 -22.12 5.00
C HIS A 317 3.80 -20.60 4.89
N MET A 318 2.84 -20.08 4.10
CA MET A 318 2.65 -18.64 3.90
C MET A 318 2.49 -17.86 5.24
N PRO A 319 1.73 -18.34 6.25
CA PRO A 319 1.60 -17.64 7.54
C PRO A 319 2.92 -17.45 8.32
N ALA A 320 3.94 -18.27 8.05
CA ALA A 320 5.26 -18.16 8.69
C ALA A 320 6.05 -16.93 8.20
N TYR A 321 5.81 -16.50 6.96
CA TYR A 321 6.45 -15.32 6.35
C TYR A 321 5.63 -14.03 6.51
N CYS A 322 4.44 -14.13 7.12
CA CYS A 322 3.52 -13.03 7.33
C CYS A 322 3.67 -12.42 8.73
N ASP A 323 3.76 -11.09 8.82
CA ASP A 323 3.81 -10.38 10.10
C ASP A 323 2.42 -10.36 10.75
N ALA A 324 2.35 -10.72 12.05
CA ALA A 324 1.11 -10.66 12.82
C ALA A 324 0.77 -9.22 13.26
N ASN A 325 1.77 -8.33 13.32
CA ASN A 325 1.56 -6.95 13.70
C ASN A 325 1.00 -6.14 12.51
N LEU A 326 -0.28 -5.79 12.57
CA LEU A 326 -0.94 -4.98 11.55
C LEU A 326 -0.67 -3.47 11.68
N SER A 327 -0.06 -2.99 12.78
CA SER A 327 0.16 -1.55 13.00
C SER A 327 0.83 -0.82 11.84
N PRO A 328 1.84 -1.37 11.12
CA PRO A 328 2.45 -0.67 9.98
C PRO A 328 1.45 -0.34 8.87
N VAL A 329 0.57 -1.28 8.51
CA VAL A 329 -0.44 -1.04 7.47
C VAL A 329 -1.57 -0.13 7.96
N LEU A 330 -1.99 -0.28 9.23
CA LEU A 330 -2.99 0.59 9.84
C LEU A 330 -2.50 2.05 9.91
N ASN A 331 -1.25 2.27 10.31
CA ASN A 331 -0.63 3.59 10.36
C ASN A 331 -0.45 4.21 8.96
N ALA A 332 -0.11 3.40 7.95
CA ALA A 332 -0.02 3.87 6.56
C ALA A 332 -1.38 4.36 6.03
N VAL A 333 -2.46 3.61 6.31
CA VAL A 333 -3.82 4.03 5.95
C VAL A 333 -4.23 5.28 6.72
N LEU A 334 -3.96 5.34 8.03
CA LEU A 334 -4.25 6.53 8.84
C LEU A 334 -3.52 7.77 8.30
N HIS A 335 -2.24 7.63 7.95
CA HIS A 335 -1.47 8.72 7.33
C HIS A 335 -2.06 9.12 5.98
N ALA A 336 -2.43 8.16 5.13
CA ALA A 336 -3.10 8.46 3.86
C ALA A 336 -4.44 9.21 4.05
N LEU A 337 -5.17 8.89 5.13
CA LEU A 337 -6.43 9.54 5.48
C LEU A 337 -6.24 10.94 6.07
N LEU A 338 -5.23 11.17 6.89
CA LEU A 338 -5.12 12.41 7.68
C LEU A 338 -4.03 13.37 7.21
N ALA A 339 -2.98 12.92 6.53
CA ALA A 339 -1.90 13.81 6.13
C ALA A 339 -2.43 14.97 5.26
N LYS A 340 -1.92 16.17 5.52
CA LYS A 340 -2.21 17.35 4.70
C LYS A 340 -1.69 17.15 3.27
N ARG A 341 -0.56 16.46 3.13
CA ARG A 341 0.05 16.06 1.86
C ARG A 341 0.41 14.56 1.92
N PRO A 342 -0.56 13.65 1.70
CA PRO A 342 -0.28 12.22 1.74
C PRO A 342 0.63 11.83 0.58
N HIS A 343 1.46 10.80 0.79
CA HIS A 343 2.19 10.14 -0.29
C HIS A 343 1.21 9.47 -1.27
N GLY A 344 1.60 9.35 -2.54
CA GLY A 344 0.81 8.62 -3.54
C GLY A 344 0.92 7.10 -3.41
N LEU A 345 2.01 6.62 -2.82
CA LEU A 345 2.33 5.19 -2.63
C LEU A 345 2.87 4.98 -1.21
N TYR A 346 2.40 3.93 -0.55
CA TYR A 346 2.91 3.45 0.73
C TYR A 346 3.24 1.97 0.61
N THR A 347 4.35 1.53 1.21
CA THR A 347 4.80 0.14 1.19
C THR A 347 5.00 -0.41 2.61
N PRO A 348 3.92 -0.53 3.42
CA PRO A 348 4.05 -0.94 4.81
C PRO A 348 4.42 -2.43 4.94
N GLY A 349 5.23 -2.72 5.96
CA GLY A 349 5.63 -4.09 6.31
C GLY A 349 7.10 -4.37 6.04
N LYS A 350 7.64 -5.37 6.75
CA LYS A 350 9.06 -5.71 6.68
C LYS A 350 9.40 -6.22 5.29
N GLY A 351 10.50 -5.73 4.72
CA GLY A 351 11.00 -6.19 3.43
C GLY A 351 10.16 -5.77 2.21
N ALA A 352 9.10 -4.96 2.33
CA ALA A 352 8.34 -4.51 1.16
C ALA A 352 9.13 -3.56 0.24
N TYR A 353 10.03 -2.75 0.80
CA TYR A 353 10.73 -1.71 0.04
C TYR A 353 11.88 -2.25 -0.81
N LEU A 354 12.63 -3.24 -0.31
CA LEU A 354 13.83 -3.74 -0.97
C LEU A 354 13.55 -4.39 -2.34
N PRO A 355 12.60 -5.34 -2.47
CA PRO A 355 12.26 -5.93 -3.77
C PRO A 355 11.74 -4.90 -4.77
N LEU A 356 10.97 -3.90 -4.30
CA LEU A 356 10.53 -2.79 -5.13
C LEU A 356 11.70 -1.95 -5.64
N CYS A 357 12.66 -1.61 -4.78
CA CYS A 357 13.88 -0.90 -5.19
C CYS A 357 14.70 -1.70 -6.18
N ILE A 358 14.85 -3.01 -5.97
CA ILE A 358 15.58 -3.87 -6.91
C ILE A 358 14.88 -3.84 -8.27
N PHE A 359 13.56 -4.03 -8.31
CA PHE A 359 12.78 -4.00 -9.54
C PHE A 359 12.86 -2.66 -10.29
N CYS A 360 12.85 -1.53 -9.55
CA CYS A 360 12.85 -0.20 -10.16
C CYS A 360 14.25 0.30 -10.58
N CYS A 361 15.32 -0.16 -9.91
CA CYS A 361 16.65 0.42 -10.07
C CYS A 361 17.66 -0.51 -10.75
N PHE A 362 17.40 -1.82 -10.83
CA PHE A 362 18.32 -2.80 -11.40
C PHE A 362 17.77 -3.41 -12.68
N PRO A 363 18.63 -3.97 -13.56
CA PRO A 363 18.19 -4.72 -14.73
C PRO A 363 17.27 -5.89 -14.35
N LEU A 364 16.32 -6.23 -15.23
CA LEU A 364 15.32 -7.27 -14.99
C LEU A 364 15.93 -8.64 -14.66
N TRP A 365 17.00 -9.05 -15.36
CA TRP A 365 17.65 -10.34 -15.08
C TRP A 365 18.15 -10.46 -13.64
N PHE A 366 18.59 -9.34 -13.03
CA PHE A 366 19.06 -9.32 -11.65
C PHE A 366 17.89 -9.44 -10.67
N TYR A 367 16.78 -8.76 -10.98
CA TYR A 367 15.53 -8.92 -10.23
C TYR A 367 15.03 -10.37 -10.29
N ASP A 368 14.98 -10.97 -11.48
CA ASP A 368 14.52 -12.34 -11.69
C ASP A 368 15.41 -13.34 -10.93
N PHE A 369 16.73 -13.14 -10.97
CA PHE A 369 17.68 -13.91 -10.17
C PHE A 369 17.40 -13.76 -8.66
N PHE A 370 17.25 -12.52 -8.17
CA PHE A 370 16.99 -12.24 -6.76
C PHE A 370 15.68 -12.89 -6.27
N ILE A 371 14.59 -12.75 -7.04
CA ILE A 371 13.28 -13.34 -6.71
C ILE A 371 13.34 -14.87 -6.76
N SER A 372 14.03 -15.45 -7.75
CA SER A 372 14.16 -16.91 -7.84
C SER A 372 14.80 -17.49 -6.58
N LYS A 373 15.86 -16.87 -6.05
CA LYS A 373 16.52 -17.28 -4.80
C LYS A 373 15.67 -17.04 -3.56
N MET A 374 14.87 -15.98 -3.54
CA MET A 374 13.97 -15.69 -2.43
C MET A 374 12.80 -16.71 -2.35
N MET A 375 12.41 -17.31 -3.47
CA MET A 375 11.22 -18.18 -3.57
C MET A 375 11.51 -19.67 -3.84
N SER A 376 12.78 -20.09 -3.83
CA SER A 376 13.26 -21.41 -4.32
C SER A 376 12.95 -22.63 -3.45
N SER A 377 11.86 -22.67 -2.69
CA SER A 377 11.61 -23.74 -1.71
C SER A 377 10.77 -24.93 -2.24
N GLN A 378 10.68 -25.15 -3.56
CA GLN A 378 9.75 -26.14 -4.13
C GLN A 378 10.41 -27.09 -5.13
N PRO A 379 9.79 -28.26 -5.39
CA PRO A 379 10.24 -29.19 -6.42
C PRO A 379 10.35 -28.50 -7.77
N VAL A 380 11.23 -29.00 -8.63
CA VAL A 380 11.33 -28.57 -10.02
C VAL A 380 10.29 -29.37 -10.85
N PRO A 381 9.60 -28.74 -11.82
CA PRO A 381 8.72 -29.44 -12.76
C PRO A 381 9.36 -30.71 -13.34
N ARG A 382 8.57 -31.79 -13.52
CA ARG A 382 9.04 -33.10 -14.01
C ARG A 382 9.87 -32.98 -15.29
N ALA A 383 9.42 -32.19 -16.26
CA ALA A 383 10.09 -32.02 -17.55
C ALA A 383 11.50 -31.41 -17.46
N LEU A 384 11.81 -30.67 -16.39
CA LEU A 384 13.12 -30.05 -16.18
C LEU A 384 14.09 -30.95 -15.39
N ARG A 385 13.56 -31.88 -14.59
CA ARG A 385 14.39 -32.85 -13.86
C ARG A 385 15.13 -33.82 -14.78
N THR A 386 14.51 -34.18 -15.90
CA THR A 386 15.12 -35.06 -16.91
C THR A 386 16.30 -34.39 -17.62
N SER A 387 16.25 -33.07 -17.87
CA SER A 387 17.39 -32.40 -18.53
C SER A 387 18.56 -32.17 -17.58
N GLU A 388 18.35 -31.92 -16.28
CA GLU A 388 19.45 -31.80 -15.31
C GLU A 388 20.22 -33.13 -15.15
N ALA A 389 19.52 -34.27 -15.21
CA ALA A 389 20.16 -35.59 -15.20
C ALA A 389 20.99 -35.87 -16.47
N GLU A 390 20.56 -35.38 -17.63
CA GLU A 390 21.30 -35.48 -18.90
C GLU A 390 22.46 -34.48 -19.03
N THR A 391 22.45 -33.37 -18.29
CA THR A 391 23.54 -32.38 -18.32
C THR A 391 24.68 -32.73 -17.34
N LEU A 392 24.43 -33.65 -16.41
CA LEU A 392 25.38 -34.15 -15.40
C LEU A 392 25.95 -35.53 -15.74
N ALA A 393 25.50 -36.15 -16.83
CA ALA A 393 26.04 -37.37 -17.43
C ALA A 393 26.92 -37.01 -18.63
#